data_AF-A0AA97DX37-F1
#
_entry.id   AF-A0AA97DX37-F1
#
_cell.length_a   1.000
_cell.length_b   1.000
_cell.length_c   1.000
_cell.angle_alpha   90.00
_cell.angle_beta   90.00
_cell.angle_gamma   90.00
#
_symmetry.space_group_name_H-M   'P 1'
#
loop_
_entity.id
_entity.type
_entity.pdbx_description
1 polymer ?
#
loop_
_entity_poly.entity_id
_entity_poly.type
_entity_poly.pdbx_seq_one_letter_code
_entity_poly.pdbx_strand_id
1 'polypeptide(L)'
;MMIKQIAVVFWTLGLIACSNVDHSNSGVSDSLLENELENVSDSYAANPEVQSFIDKLVKEHDYDRNTLELAFSHIKVRPNVIEKSDNQPEVLVPYYEYKKRFVTKARAQSGREFAERNQYWLQKAEQEFGVEPNIIVALIGVETYYGRITGL
;
A
#
# COMPACT_ATOMS: atom_id res chain seq x y z
N MET A 1 -54.09 55.16 -7.67
CA MET A 1 -54.17 56.00 -6.46
C MET A 1 -53.14 55.45 -5.48
N MET A 2 -51.91 55.98 -5.46
CA MET A 2 -51.45 57.15 -4.66
C MET A 2 -51.32 56.78 -3.16
N ILE A 3 -50.08 56.67 -2.63
CA ILE A 3 -49.34 57.70 -1.80
C ILE A 3 -49.70 57.56 -0.30
N LYS A 4 -48.82 57.60 0.73
CA LYS A 4 -47.35 57.81 0.94
C LYS A 4 -46.96 57.11 2.28
N GLN A 5 -45.80 56.44 2.39
CA GLN A 5 -44.57 56.84 3.14
C GLN A 5 -44.65 57.25 4.63
N ILE A 6 -43.77 56.63 5.44
CA ILE A 6 -42.83 57.13 6.48
C ILE A 6 -42.04 55.87 6.93
N ALA A 7 -40.73 55.66 6.79
CA ALA A 7 -39.50 56.46 6.89
C ALA A 7 -38.83 56.43 8.29
N VAL A 8 -37.49 56.21 8.24
CA VAL A 8 -36.45 56.28 9.29
C VAL A 8 -36.35 55.11 10.30
N VAL A 9 -35.17 54.66 10.79
CA VAL A 9 -33.84 54.33 10.18
C VAL A 9 -32.94 53.57 11.21
N PHE A 10 -31.77 53.03 10.79
CA PHE A 10 -30.65 52.47 11.60
C PHE A 10 -30.84 51.09 12.29
N TRP A 11 -29.83 50.24 12.53
CA TRP A 11 -28.47 49.96 12.01
C TRP A 11 -27.89 48.90 12.96
N THR A 12 -27.63 47.67 12.51
CA THR A 12 -26.61 46.82 13.14
C THR A 12 -25.95 45.94 12.08
N LEU A 13 -24.61 46.00 12.03
CA LEU A 13 -23.79 45.05 11.29
C LEU A 13 -23.90 43.66 11.93
N GLY A 14 -23.87 42.62 11.10
CA GLY A 14 -23.93 41.22 11.53
C GLY A 14 -23.33 40.28 10.49
N LEU A 15 -22.09 40.52 10.08
CA LEU A 15 -21.33 39.57 9.26
C LEU A 15 -20.91 38.38 10.14
N ILE A 16 -21.61 37.25 10.01
CA ILE A 16 -21.09 35.94 10.39
C ILE A 16 -21.25 35.03 9.17
N ALA A 17 -20.14 34.81 8.47
CA ALA A 17 -20.03 33.73 7.52
C ALA A 17 -19.68 32.45 8.28
N CYS A 18 -20.52 31.43 8.18
CA CYS A 18 -20.18 30.06 8.55
C CYS A 18 -20.19 29.20 7.29
N SER A 19 -19.02 29.09 6.66
CA SER A 19 -18.76 28.13 5.60
C SER A 19 -18.44 26.77 6.24
N ASN A 20 -19.42 25.88 6.31
CA ASN A 20 -19.16 24.46 6.52
C ASN A 20 -19.12 23.78 5.14
N VAL A 21 -17.93 23.72 4.56
CA VAL A 21 -17.59 22.73 3.54
C VAL A 21 -17.06 21.52 4.28
N ASP A 22 -17.92 20.54 4.54
CA ASP A 22 -17.47 19.25 5.07
C ASP A 22 -16.64 18.56 3.99
N HIS A 23 -15.33 18.48 4.22
CA HIS A 23 -14.40 17.73 3.39
C HIS A 23 -13.92 16.44 4.08
N SER A 24 -14.82 15.78 4.82
CA SER A 24 -14.62 14.45 5.39
C SER A 24 -14.65 13.38 4.30
N ASN A 25 -13.63 13.38 3.43
CA ASN A 25 -13.30 12.24 2.59
C ASN A 25 -12.02 11.57 3.12
N SER A 26 -11.99 11.35 4.44
CA SER A 26 -11.10 10.37 5.06
C SER A 26 -11.56 8.99 4.59
N GLY A 27 -10.88 8.42 3.59
CA GLY A 27 -11.16 7.10 3.00
C GLY A 27 -10.87 5.92 3.95
N VAL A 28 -11.06 6.13 5.25
CA VAL A 28 -10.92 5.15 6.33
C VAL A 28 -12.25 4.41 6.41
N SER A 29 -12.22 3.11 6.10
CA SER A 29 -13.41 2.26 6.21
C SER A 29 -13.89 2.21 7.66
N ASP A 30 -15.18 2.44 7.90
CA ASP A 30 -15.82 2.39 9.24
C ASP A 30 -15.50 1.08 9.98
N SER A 31 -15.23 0.00 9.24
CA SER A 31 -14.76 -1.29 9.76
C SER A 31 -13.47 -1.25 10.59
N LEU A 32 -12.72 -0.13 10.60
CA LEU A 32 -11.56 0.08 11.48
C LEU A 32 -11.93 0.68 12.85
N LEU A 33 -13.17 1.16 13.02
CA LEU A 33 -13.67 1.75 14.26
C LEU A 33 -14.44 0.73 15.14
N GLU A 34 -14.72 -0.46 14.62
CA GLU A 34 -15.57 -1.48 15.25
C GLU A 34 -14.82 -2.42 16.22
N ASN A 35 -13.48 -2.46 16.17
CA ASN A 35 -12.68 -3.24 17.13
C ASN A 35 -12.33 -2.38 18.35
N GLU A 36 -12.58 -2.93 19.54
CA GLU A 36 -12.13 -2.32 20.79
C GLU A 36 -10.61 -2.05 20.73
N LEU A 37 -10.21 -0.88 21.24
CA LEU A 37 -8.84 -0.43 21.29
C LEU A 37 -7.99 -1.41 22.11
N GLU A 38 -7.27 -2.33 21.44
CA GLU A 38 -6.13 -3.01 22.04
C GLU A 38 -5.22 -1.92 22.61
N ASN A 39 -4.96 -2.00 23.92
CA ASN A 39 -4.38 -0.92 24.71
C ASN A 39 -3.18 -0.29 23.98
N VAL A 40 -3.32 0.98 23.56
CA VAL A 40 -2.41 1.58 22.57
C VAL A 40 -0.96 1.53 23.03
N SER A 41 -0.68 1.59 24.35
CA SER A 41 0.66 1.48 24.93
C SER A 41 1.39 0.18 24.60
N ASP A 42 0.64 -0.90 24.36
CA ASP A 42 1.17 -2.25 24.15
C ASP A 42 1.09 -2.66 22.65
N SER A 43 0.51 -1.78 21.83
CA SER A 43 0.32 -1.96 20.39
C SER A 43 1.58 -1.57 19.58
N TYR A 44 1.65 -2.00 18.31
CA TYR A 44 2.79 -1.67 17.45
C TYR A 44 2.91 -0.15 17.15
N ALA A 45 1.82 0.62 17.30
CA ALA A 45 1.84 2.08 17.21
C ALA A 45 2.64 2.78 18.33
N ALA A 46 2.84 2.14 19.49
CA ALA A 46 3.64 2.70 20.59
C ALA A 46 5.16 2.56 20.38
N ASN A 47 5.60 1.86 19.33
CA ASN A 47 7.03 1.71 19.04
C ASN A 47 7.65 3.07 18.66
N PRO A 48 8.76 3.52 19.29
CA PRO A 48 9.40 4.81 18.97
C PRO A 48 9.85 4.97 17.52
N GLU A 49 10.22 3.90 16.83
CA GLU A 49 10.57 3.92 15.40
C GLU A 49 9.32 4.12 14.53
N VAL A 50 8.20 3.51 14.91
CA VAL A 50 6.90 3.70 14.25
C VAL A 50 6.39 5.12 14.46
N GLN A 51 6.50 5.67 15.67
CA GLN A 51 6.20 7.07 15.95
C GLN A 51 7.07 8.03 15.11
N SER A 52 8.37 7.77 15.02
CA SER A 52 9.29 8.55 14.17
C SER A 52 8.92 8.46 12.67
N PHE A 53 8.37 7.32 12.22
CA PHE A 53 7.86 7.14 10.87
C PHE A 53 6.53 7.87 10.64
N ILE A 54 5.60 7.85 11.61
CA ILE A 54 4.35 8.62 11.58
C ILE A 54 4.66 10.12 11.53
N ASP A 55 5.59 10.62 12.35
CA ASP A 55 6.06 12.01 12.32
C ASP A 55 6.54 12.42 10.93
N LYS A 56 7.31 11.53 10.27
CA LYS A 56 7.77 11.73 8.89
C LYS A 56 6.60 11.80 7.90
N LEU A 57 5.67 10.84 7.96
CA LEU A 57 4.52 10.79 7.05
C LEU A 57 3.60 12.02 7.20
N VAL A 58 3.32 12.45 8.43
CA VAL A 58 2.55 13.68 8.71
C VAL A 58 3.28 14.89 8.11
N LYS A 59 4.60 15.01 8.35
CA LYS A 59 5.39 16.19 7.94
C LYS A 59 5.66 16.29 6.44
N GLU A 60 5.94 15.17 5.77
CA GLU A 60 6.37 15.13 4.37
C GLU A 60 5.23 14.87 3.39
N HIS A 61 4.11 14.30 3.85
CA HIS A 61 3.00 13.85 3.01
C HIS A 61 1.59 14.23 3.52
N ASP A 62 1.49 15.00 4.61
CA ASP A 62 0.22 15.54 5.16
C ASP A 62 -0.84 14.46 5.50
N TYR A 63 -0.38 13.27 5.92
CA TYR A 63 -1.27 12.23 6.44
C TYR A 63 -1.83 12.59 7.82
N ASP A 64 -3.10 12.24 8.06
CA ASP A 64 -3.68 12.33 9.40
C ASP A 64 -3.00 11.37 10.38
N ARG A 65 -2.50 11.93 11.49
CA ARG A 65 -1.82 11.17 12.55
C ARG A 65 -2.73 10.12 13.16
N ASN A 66 -3.98 10.45 13.48
CA ASN A 66 -4.86 9.55 14.22
C ASN A 66 -5.18 8.30 13.39
N THR A 67 -5.40 8.49 12.08
CA THR A 67 -5.57 7.41 11.09
C THR A 67 -4.34 6.51 11.01
N LEU A 68 -3.13 7.09 11.00
CA LEU A 68 -1.89 6.30 11.01
C LEU A 68 -1.73 5.53 12.32
N GLU A 69 -1.89 6.17 13.48
CA GLU A 69 -1.76 5.53 14.80
C GLU A 69 -2.79 4.39 14.97
N LEU A 70 -4.03 4.58 14.51
CA LEU A 70 -5.06 3.53 14.47
C LEU A 70 -4.71 2.39 13.49
N ALA A 71 -4.13 2.69 12.33
CA ALA A 71 -3.69 1.66 11.39
C ALA A 71 -2.53 0.84 11.96
N PHE A 72 -1.56 1.48 12.62
CA PHE A 72 -0.41 0.82 13.26
C PHE A 72 -0.80 0.06 14.53
N SER A 73 -1.83 0.46 15.29
CA SER A 73 -2.24 -0.26 16.51
C SER A 73 -2.79 -1.66 16.20
N HIS A 74 -3.39 -1.85 15.02
CA HIS A 74 -3.88 -3.13 14.53
C HIS A 74 -2.78 -4.07 13.98
N ILE A 75 -1.54 -3.60 13.82
CA ILE A 75 -0.45 -4.41 13.27
C ILE A 75 0.09 -5.38 14.33
N LYS A 76 0.04 -6.67 14.01
CA LYS A 76 0.60 -7.74 14.85
C LYS A 76 1.91 -8.24 14.28
N VAL A 77 2.97 -8.18 15.10
CA VAL A 77 4.29 -8.71 14.75
C VAL A 77 4.15 -10.20 14.40
N ARG A 78 4.78 -10.62 13.30
CA ARG A 78 4.80 -12.02 12.86
C ARG A 78 6.24 -12.57 12.98
N PRO A 79 6.60 -13.26 14.08
CA PRO A 79 7.96 -13.77 14.28
C PRO A 79 8.46 -14.62 13.11
N ASN A 80 7.59 -15.47 12.56
CA ASN A 80 7.89 -16.33 11.40
C ASN A 80 8.22 -15.55 10.11
N VAL A 81 7.86 -14.26 10.00
CA VAL A 81 8.24 -13.40 8.86
C VAL A 81 9.64 -12.84 9.08
N ILE A 82 9.95 -12.41 10.32
CA ILE A 82 11.29 -11.94 10.72
C ILE A 82 12.30 -13.09 10.56
N GLU A 83 12.01 -14.26 11.13
CA GLU A 83 12.84 -15.46 11.02
C GLU A 83 13.13 -15.84 9.56
N LYS A 84 12.12 -15.79 8.68
CA LYS A 84 12.30 -16.07 7.24
C LYS A 84 13.10 -14.98 6.53
N SER A 85 12.95 -13.72 6.93
CA SER A 85 13.73 -12.60 6.41
C SER A 85 15.21 -12.75 6.76
N ASP A 86 15.51 -13.17 7.99
CA ASP A 86 16.89 -13.35 8.47
C ASP A 86 17.56 -14.61 7.88
N ASN A 87 16.77 -15.61 7.47
CA ASN A 87 17.26 -16.92 7.00
C ASN A 87 16.99 -17.16 5.50
N GLN A 88 17.23 -16.14 4.66
CA GLN A 88 17.06 -16.21 3.21
C GLN A 88 17.93 -17.31 2.55
N PRO A 89 17.34 -18.33 1.88
CA PRO A 89 18.08 -19.47 1.35
C PRO A 89 19.15 -19.13 0.30
N GLU A 90 18.99 -18.05 -0.45
CA GLU A 90 19.93 -17.53 -1.44
C GLU A 90 21.27 -17.09 -0.84
N VAL A 91 21.29 -16.71 0.44
CA VAL A 91 22.50 -16.35 1.18
C VAL A 91 23.13 -17.59 1.83
N LEU A 92 22.29 -18.51 2.33
CA LEU A 92 22.73 -19.62 3.19
C LEU A 92 23.04 -20.93 2.44
N VAL A 93 22.44 -21.15 1.27
CA VAL A 93 22.51 -22.43 0.54
C VAL A 93 23.50 -22.35 -0.62
N PRO A 94 24.45 -23.30 -0.75
CA PRO A 94 25.36 -23.35 -1.89
C PRO A 94 24.63 -23.33 -3.24
N TYR A 95 25.12 -22.55 -4.20
CA TYR A 95 24.44 -22.30 -5.48
C TYR A 95 24.05 -23.59 -6.23
N TYR A 96 24.87 -24.65 -6.16
CA TYR A 96 24.58 -25.93 -6.83
C TYR A 96 23.35 -26.66 -6.26
N GLU A 97 22.92 -26.35 -5.04
CA GLU A 97 21.67 -26.82 -4.43
C GLU A 97 20.53 -25.84 -4.66
N TYR A 98 20.79 -24.54 -4.44
CA TYR A 98 19.82 -23.47 -4.66
C TYR A 98 19.22 -23.53 -6.08
N LYS A 99 20.06 -23.66 -7.12
CA LYS A 99 19.62 -23.74 -8.52
C LYS A 99 18.62 -24.87 -8.79
N LYS A 100 18.65 -25.96 -8.02
CA LYS A 100 17.74 -27.12 -8.21
C LYS A 100 16.28 -26.76 -7.90
N ARG A 101 16.03 -25.73 -7.08
CA ARG A 101 14.68 -25.23 -6.75
C ARG A 101 14.00 -24.56 -7.95
N PHE A 102 14.79 -23.97 -8.85
CA PHE A 102 14.31 -23.14 -9.96
C PHE A 102 14.50 -23.81 -11.32
N VAL A 103 15.69 -24.35 -11.60
CA VAL A 103 16.05 -24.96 -12.89
C VAL A 103 15.51 -26.39 -12.98
N THR A 104 14.21 -26.52 -13.21
CA THR A 104 13.50 -27.81 -13.34
C THR A 104 12.81 -27.95 -14.70
N LYS A 105 12.63 -29.18 -15.17
CA LYS A 105 11.90 -29.46 -16.43
C LYS A 105 10.47 -28.91 -16.40
N ALA A 106 9.79 -29.00 -15.26
CA ALA A 106 8.43 -28.48 -15.07
C ALA A 106 8.35 -26.95 -15.14
N ARG A 107 9.29 -26.24 -14.51
CA ARG A 107 9.35 -24.76 -14.57
C ARG A 107 9.74 -24.26 -15.96
N ALA A 108 10.61 -25.00 -16.68
CA ALA A 108 10.96 -24.70 -18.07
C ALA A 108 9.77 -24.93 -19.05
N GLN A 109 8.99 -25.98 -18.85
CA GLN A 109 7.76 -26.24 -19.64
C GLN A 109 6.71 -25.14 -19.38
N SER A 110 6.43 -24.83 -18.12
CA SER A 110 5.50 -23.78 -17.74
C SER A 110 5.95 -22.39 -18.23
N GLY A 111 7.26 -22.17 -18.38
CA GLY A 111 7.83 -20.94 -18.95
C GLY A 111 7.58 -20.79 -20.45
N ARG A 112 7.64 -21.88 -21.22
CA ARG A 112 7.23 -21.88 -22.64
C ARG A 112 5.74 -21.55 -22.77
N GLU A 113 4.89 -22.23 -22.00
CA GLU A 113 3.44 -21.98 -21.96
C GLU A 113 3.09 -20.55 -21.51
N PHE A 114 3.91 -19.95 -20.64
CA PHE A 114 3.76 -18.53 -20.28
C PHE A 114 4.23 -17.60 -21.41
N ALA A 115 5.36 -17.89 -22.05
CA ALA A 115 5.90 -17.09 -23.15
C ALA A 115 4.98 -17.08 -24.37
N GLU A 116 4.47 -18.25 -24.77
CA GLU A 116 3.52 -18.41 -25.89
C GLU A 116 2.23 -17.60 -25.65
N ARG A 117 1.65 -17.68 -24.44
CA ARG A 117 0.44 -16.93 -24.08
C ARG A 117 0.64 -15.41 -23.98
N ASN A 118 1.88 -14.95 -23.74
CA ASN A 118 2.20 -13.53 -23.51
C ASN A 118 3.12 -12.95 -24.61
N GLN A 119 3.23 -13.61 -25.76
CA GLN A 119 4.19 -13.26 -26.82
C GLN A 119 4.12 -11.78 -27.21
N TYR A 120 2.91 -11.24 -27.38
CA TYR A 120 2.69 -9.82 -27.71
C TYR A 120 3.30 -8.87 -26.67
N TRP A 121 3.07 -9.13 -25.37
CA TRP A 121 3.58 -8.29 -24.29
C TRP A 121 5.09 -8.40 -24.13
N LEU A 122 5.64 -9.59 -24.34
CA LEU A 122 7.08 -9.83 -24.31
C LEU A 122 7.79 -9.11 -25.47
N GLN A 123 7.24 -9.19 -26.68
CA GLN A 123 7.77 -8.45 -27.84
C GLN A 123 7.65 -6.93 -27.66
N LYS A 124 6.55 -6.44 -27.06
CA LYS A 124 6.42 -5.00 -26.74
C LYS A 124 7.48 -4.57 -25.73
N ALA A 125 7.69 -5.35 -24.66
CA ALA A 125 8.69 -5.04 -23.64
C ALA A 125 10.12 -5.08 -24.18
N GLU A 126 10.42 -6.01 -25.09
CA GLU A 126 11.70 -6.07 -25.82
C GLU A 126 11.91 -4.82 -26.69
N GLN A 127 10.89 -4.38 -27.43
CA GLN A 127 10.96 -3.18 -28.28
C GLN A 127 11.07 -1.87 -27.48
N GLU A 128 10.40 -1.78 -26.34
CA GLU A 128 10.29 -0.56 -25.53
C GLU A 128 11.46 -0.41 -24.53
N PHE A 129 11.95 -1.51 -23.97
CA PHE A 129 12.96 -1.52 -22.90
C PHE A 129 14.27 -2.26 -23.25
N GLY A 130 14.34 -2.92 -24.41
CA GLY A 130 15.54 -3.65 -24.84
C GLY A 130 15.84 -4.93 -24.04
N VAL A 131 14.89 -5.43 -23.25
CA VAL A 131 15.05 -6.63 -22.41
C VAL A 131 14.56 -7.87 -23.17
N GLU A 132 15.44 -8.85 -23.35
CA GLU A 132 15.10 -10.10 -24.05
C GLU A 132 13.91 -10.85 -23.35
N PRO A 133 12.94 -11.39 -24.11
CA PRO A 133 11.78 -12.11 -23.58
C PRO A 133 12.09 -13.25 -22.61
N ASN A 134 13.17 -14.00 -22.85
CA ASN A 134 13.64 -15.10 -22.00
C ASN A 134 13.99 -14.63 -20.56
N ILE A 135 14.54 -13.42 -20.40
CA ILE A 135 14.90 -12.84 -19.09
C ILE A 135 13.63 -12.48 -18.31
N ILE A 136 12.66 -11.84 -18.96
CA ILE A 136 11.37 -11.49 -18.35
C ILE A 136 10.62 -12.75 -17.91
N VAL A 137 10.58 -13.77 -18.78
CA VAL A 137 9.96 -15.08 -18.47
C VAL A 137 10.70 -15.77 -17.32
N ALA A 138 12.04 -15.77 -17.32
CA ALA A 138 12.82 -16.37 -16.23
C ALA A 138 12.56 -15.69 -14.88
N LEU A 139 12.51 -14.35 -14.84
CA LEU A 139 12.21 -13.58 -13.63
C LEU A 139 10.83 -13.93 -13.07
N ILE A 140 9.77 -13.79 -13.87
CA ILE A 140 8.39 -14.15 -13.46
C ILE A 140 8.29 -15.63 -13.04
N GLY A 141 9.06 -16.49 -13.71
CA GLY A 141 9.19 -17.89 -13.37
C GLY A 141 9.84 -18.13 -12.01
N VAL A 142 10.85 -17.35 -11.63
CA VAL A 142 11.51 -17.39 -10.30
C VAL A 142 10.57 -16.88 -9.22
N GLU A 143 10.05 -15.66 -9.37
CA GLU A 143 9.26 -14.94 -8.37
C GLU A 143 7.96 -15.64 -8.00
N THR A 144 7.13 -15.97 -8.99
CA THR A 144 5.73 -16.40 -8.75
C THR A 144 5.36 -17.74 -9.34
N TYR A 145 6.33 -18.42 -9.96
CA TYR A 145 6.09 -19.61 -10.80
C TYR A 145 4.97 -19.33 -11.84
N TYR A 146 5.07 -18.18 -12.53
CA TYR A 146 4.09 -17.72 -13.53
C TYR A 146 2.68 -17.50 -12.95
N GLY A 147 2.61 -16.87 -11.78
CA GLY A 147 1.35 -16.53 -11.08
C GLY A 147 0.70 -17.69 -10.31
N ARG A 148 1.37 -18.84 -10.17
CA ARG A 148 0.86 -19.98 -9.37
C ARG A 148 1.09 -19.81 -7.87
N ILE A 149 2.07 -18.99 -7.48
CA ILE A 149 2.44 -18.71 -6.10
C ILE A 149 2.63 -17.19 -6.00
N THR A 150 1.65 -16.47 -5.48
CA THR A 150 1.68 -15.00 -5.37
C THR A 150 1.79 -14.50 -3.93
N GLY A 151 1.88 -15.40 -2.95
CA GLY A 151 2.00 -15.11 -1.52
C GLY A 151 1.92 -16.38 -0.66
N LEU A 152 2.16 -16.21 0.64
CA LEU A 152 1.96 -17.18 1.73
C LEU A 152 1.02 -16.60 2.79
#